data_AF-A0A9D4TPM8-F1
#
_entry.id   AF-A0A9D4TPM8-F1
#
_cell.length_a   1.000
_cell.length_b   1.000
_cell.length_c   1.000
_cell.angle_alpha   90.00
_cell.angle_beta   90.00
_cell.angle_gamma   90.00
#
_symmetry.space_group_name_H-M   'P 1'
#
loop_
_entity.id
_entity.type
_entity.pdbx_description
1 polymer ?
#
loop_
_entity_poly.entity_id
_entity_poly.type
_entity_poly.pdbx_seq_one_letter_code
_entity_poly.pdbx_strand_id
1 'polypeptide(L)'
;MGHRALVLCSLLSLAAGCSAQKWMAVANAANEVPPLTDADVGGAVATFNMWATEEGMLEYSLNVTDIVDLTMSHIHVGNATTENGAIIVQLVPEDIQLPLLSPTVSGAFSIPRAAIDASSLTGMTLPEFLDAADSQGLYIVLHPRNYPDGAIRGQIMPAPSVDFMADLTGENQVPDAVDVPSTAAFKMTADGEEFSWELTISDIANLTMAHIHVGNDTTNGPVAVILVPVNGTMTDGSLPMLETPESGSMTYSGTFTTADLQDLTPDEFRADLRFESGMNFYVNLHSTEYPAGVIRGQLTWMNDMAMAPAEAPMAAEAQGGDIAAAIEAPAGAPGSSATTASFNAAVMLAAAVMAALML
;
A
#
# COMPACT_ATOMS: atom_id res chain seq x y z
N MET A 1 18.64 -24.02 -21.41
CA MET A 1 18.36 -22.77 -22.14
C MET A 1 17.09 -22.18 -21.57
N GLY A 2 17.24 -21.20 -20.68
CA GLY A 2 16.18 -20.43 -20.05
C GLY A 2 16.85 -19.19 -19.50
N HIS A 3 16.59 -18.05 -20.13
CA HIS A 3 17.25 -16.78 -19.84
C HIS A 3 16.65 -16.21 -18.54
N ARG A 4 17.44 -16.13 -17.47
CA ARG A 4 17.11 -15.34 -16.27
C ARG A 4 17.85 -14.02 -16.37
N ALA A 5 17.10 -12.92 -16.32
CA ALA A 5 17.63 -11.56 -16.32
C ALA A 5 18.52 -11.40 -15.08
N LEU A 6 19.82 -11.31 -15.32
CA LEU A 6 20.82 -10.94 -14.34
C LEU A 6 20.93 -9.41 -14.44
N VAL A 7 20.20 -8.65 -13.63
CA VAL A 7 20.48 -7.22 -13.45
C VAL A 7 21.63 -7.13 -12.45
N LEU A 8 22.81 -7.55 -12.91
CA LEU A 8 24.05 -7.28 -12.22
C LEU A 8 24.40 -5.83 -12.55
N CYS A 9 24.20 -4.93 -11.59
CA CYS A 9 24.75 -3.58 -11.65
C CYS A 9 26.27 -3.67 -11.49
N SER A 10 26.96 -4.18 -12.52
CA SER A 10 28.40 -4.34 -12.52
C SER A 10 29.05 -2.98 -12.75
N LEU A 11 29.84 -2.56 -11.76
CA LEU A 11 30.84 -1.50 -11.82
C LEU A 11 31.75 -1.66 -13.06
N LEU A 12 31.33 -1.15 -14.21
CA LEU A 12 32.13 -0.49 -15.25
C LEU A 12 31.27 -0.22 -16.49
N SER A 13 31.26 1.04 -16.91
CA SER A 13 30.78 1.58 -18.21
C SER A 13 29.28 1.77 -18.41
N LEU A 14 28.92 3.06 -18.48
CA LEU A 14 27.77 3.70 -19.14
C LEU A 14 26.36 3.19 -18.79
N ALA A 15 25.69 3.96 -17.93
CA ALA A 15 24.31 4.43 -18.10
C ALA A 15 23.29 3.40 -18.61
N ALA A 16 23.12 2.31 -17.87
CA ALA A 16 21.86 1.58 -17.83
C ALA A 16 21.21 1.92 -16.48
N GLY A 17 20.17 2.78 -16.52
CA GLY A 17 19.45 3.21 -15.34
C GLY A 17 19.03 2.00 -14.50
N CYS A 18 19.42 1.99 -13.23
CA CYS A 18 18.87 1.03 -12.30
C CYS A 18 17.38 1.37 -12.19
N SER A 19 16.52 0.51 -12.72
CA SER A 19 15.08 0.66 -12.53
C SER A 19 14.82 0.89 -11.03
N ALA A 20 13.88 1.78 -10.75
CA ALA A 20 13.38 2.11 -9.43
C ALA A 20 12.60 0.92 -8.85
N GLN A 21 13.28 -0.21 -8.65
CA GLN A 21 12.65 -1.43 -8.22
C GLN A 21 12.01 -1.17 -6.85
N LYS A 22 10.70 -1.46 -6.79
CA LYS A 22 9.90 -1.39 -5.58
C LYS A 22 9.66 -2.81 -5.09
N TRP A 23 9.66 -2.96 -3.77
CA TRP A 23 9.19 -4.16 -3.10
C TRP A 23 8.12 -3.80 -2.09
N MET A 24 7.22 -4.74 -1.84
CA MET A 24 6.18 -4.61 -0.82
C MET A 24 5.97 -5.91 -0.07
N ALA A 25 5.45 -5.78 1.16
CA ALA A 25 4.89 -6.89 1.92
C ALA A 25 3.62 -6.43 2.65
N VAL A 26 2.62 -7.30 2.69
CA VAL A 26 1.51 -7.21 3.63
C VAL A 26 1.68 -8.33 4.64
N ALA A 27 1.80 -7.96 5.91
CA ALA A 27 2.03 -8.87 7.00
C ALA A 27 0.79 -9.02 7.88
N ASN A 28 0.44 -10.25 8.22
CA ASN A 28 -0.68 -10.59 9.08
C ASN A 28 -0.41 -11.90 9.85
N ALA A 29 -1.32 -12.25 10.75
CA ALA A 29 -1.22 -13.42 11.63
C ALA A 29 -1.25 -14.77 10.88
N ALA A 30 -2.00 -14.83 9.78
CA ALA A 30 -2.21 -16.05 9.01
C ALA A 30 -0.93 -16.54 8.31
N ASN A 31 0.04 -15.64 8.12
CA ASN A 31 1.34 -15.96 7.53
C ASN A 31 2.36 -16.49 8.55
N GLU A 32 2.04 -16.53 9.84
CA GLU A 32 2.88 -17.10 10.89
C GLU A 32 3.02 -18.63 10.74
N VAL A 33 4.03 -19.23 11.37
CA VAL A 33 4.27 -20.68 11.31
C VAL A 33 4.47 -21.25 12.72
N PRO A 34 3.48 -22.00 13.26
CA PRO A 34 2.16 -22.25 12.70
C PRO A 34 1.28 -20.99 12.59
N PRO A 35 0.28 -20.94 11.69
CA PRO A 35 -0.58 -19.77 11.53
C PRO A 35 -1.32 -19.38 12.81
N LEU A 36 -1.37 -18.08 13.07
CA LEU A 36 -2.19 -17.47 14.12
C LEU A 36 -3.44 -16.85 13.51
N THR A 37 -4.43 -16.56 14.36
CA THR A 37 -5.66 -15.87 13.98
C THR A 37 -5.59 -14.37 14.31
N ASP A 38 -6.44 -13.56 13.70
CA ASP A 38 -6.57 -12.15 14.06
C ASP A 38 -6.89 -11.95 15.54
N ALA A 39 -7.69 -12.85 16.13
CA ALA A 39 -8.01 -12.80 17.56
C ALA A 39 -6.78 -13.00 18.46
N ASP A 40 -5.75 -13.71 17.97
CA ASP A 40 -4.51 -13.95 18.72
C ASP A 40 -3.64 -12.70 18.79
N VAL A 41 -3.65 -11.87 17.74
CA VAL A 41 -2.77 -10.69 17.61
C VAL A 41 -3.49 -9.35 17.61
N GLY A 42 -4.82 -9.34 17.79
CA GLY A 42 -5.65 -8.13 17.78
C GLY A 42 -6.08 -7.64 16.39
N GLY A 43 -5.89 -8.43 15.33
CA GLY A 43 -6.19 -8.05 13.95
C GLY A 43 -5.09 -7.24 13.26
N ALA A 44 -3.88 -7.26 13.83
CA ALA A 44 -2.78 -6.46 13.36
C ALA A 44 -2.38 -6.76 11.91
N VAL A 45 -2.31 -5.71 11.10
CA VAL A 45 -1.82 -5.75 9.72
C VAL A 45 -0.67 -4.78 9.59
N ALA A 46 0.38 -5.17 8.88
CA ALA A 46 1.47 -4.27 8.53
C ALA A 46 1.70 -4.21 7.02
N THR A 47 1.82 -3.00 6.48
CA THR A 47 2.21 -2.75 5.10
C THR A 47 3.63 -2.20 5.10
N PHE A 48 4.53 -2.91 4.44
CA PHE A 48 5.91 -2.51 4.23
C PHE A 48 6.12 -2.18 2.75
N ASN A 49 6.73 -1.04 2.47
CA ASN A 49 7.18 -0.68 1.13
C ASN A 49 8.66 -0.34 1.17
N MET A 50 9.41 -0.75 0.15
CA MET A 50 10.83 -0.49 0.02
C MET A 50 11.17 -0.13 -1.41
N TRP A 51 12.12 0.78 -1.59
CA TRP A 51 12.56 1.23 -2.89
C TRP A 51 14.08 1.30 -2.98
N ALA A 52 14.61 0.92 -4.14
CA ALA A 52 15.99 1.17 -4.48
C ALA A 52 16.24 2.66 -4.77
N THR A 53 17.42 3.14 -4.38
CA THR A 53 17.97 4.44 -4.79
C THR A 53 19.26 4.21 -5.58
N GLU A 54 19.63 5.21 -6.38
CA GLU A 54 20.85 5.14 -7.20
C GLU A 54 22.13 5.12 -6.35
N GLU A 55 22.10 5.73 -5.17
CA GLU A 55 23.24 5.82 -4.26
C GLU A 55 23.45 4.54 -3.42
N GLY A 56 22.57 3.55 -3.54
CA GLY A 56 22.61 2.31 -2.75
C GLY A 56 22.07 2.46 -1.33
N MET A 57 21.41 3.56 -1.01
CA MET A 57 20.66 3.72 0.25
C MET A 57 19.21 3.30 0.00
N LEU A 58 18.77 2.13 0.45
CA LEU A 58 17.36 1.74 0.23
C LEU A 58 16.49 2.55 1.16
N GLU A 59 15.36 3.04 0.67
CA GLU A 59 14.39 3.73 1.51
C GLU A 59 13.17 2.84 1.73
N TYR A 60 12.58 2.90 2.92
CA TYR A 60 11.40 2.13 3.24
C TYR A 60 10.40 2.89 4.12
N SER A 61 9.16 2.44 4.06
CA SER A 61 8.10 2.80 4.99
C SER A 61 7.45 1.55 5.58
N LEU A 62 6.96 1.67 6.80
CA LEU A 62 6.23 0.62 7.52
C LEU A 62 5.02 1.26 8.17
N ASN A 63 3.82 0.82 7.81
CA ASN A 63 2.58 1.19 8.47
C ASN A 63 2.01 -0.04 9.16
N VAL A 64 1.62 0.08 10.43
CA VAL A 64 1.09 -1.00 11.24
C VAL A 64 -0.23 -0.53 11.86
N THR A 65 -1.28 -1.33 11.73
CA THR A 65 -2.58 -1.10 12.40
C THR A 65 -2.84 -2.17 13.44
N ASP A 66 -3.67 -1.81 14.43
CA ASP A 66 -4.25 -2.73 15.44
C ASP A 66 -3.24 -3.60 16.20
N ILE A 67 -1.97 -3.18 16.25
CA ILE A 67 -0.93 -3.91 16.97
C ILE A 67 -1.13 -3.77 18.48
N VAL A 68 -0.83 -4.83 19.23
CA VAL A 68 -0.85 -4.80 20.69
C VAL A 68 0.55 -5.09 21.19
N ASP A 69 1.12 -4.14 21.92
CA ASP A 69 2.44 -4.25 22.55
C ASP A 69 3.56 -4.71 21.61
N LEU A 70 3.76 -4.04 20.46
CA LEU A 70 4.92 -4.29 19.60
C LEU A 70 6.23 -4.02 20.37
N THR A 71 7.15 -4.98 20.34
CA THR A 71 8.48 -4.83 20.96
C THR A 71 9.61 -4.72 19.94
N MET A 72 9.50 -5.39 18.79
CA MET A 72 10.51 -5.31 17.72
C MET A 72 9.93 -5.71 16.37
N SER A 73 10.64 -5.35 15.30
CA SER A 73 10.35 -5.80 13.94
C SER A 73 11.64 -5.91 13.12
N HIS A 74 11.69 -6.91 12.24
CA HIS A 74 12.87 -7.30 11.49
C HIS A 74 12.54 -7.65 10.04
N ILE A 75 13.55 -7.58 9.19
CA ILE A 75 13.57 -8.32 7.92
C ILE A 75 14.44 -9.56 8.10
N HIS A 76 13.92 -10.70 7.69
CA HIS A 76 14.60 -11.98 7.66
C HIS A 76 14.85 -12.43 6.23
N VAL A 77 15.87 -13.28 6.05
CA VAL A 77 16.02 -14.06 4.81
C VAL A 77 15.20 -15.36 4.90
N GLY A 78 14.65 -15.86 3.80
CA GLY A 78 13.82 -17.05 3.70
C GLY A 78 12.37 -16.79 3.30
N ASN A 79 11.55 -17.86 3.34
CA ASN A 79 10.12 -17.79 3.07
C ASN A 79 9.31 -17.63 4.37
N ALA A 80 8.47 -16.59 4.41
CA ALA A 80 7.65 -16.23 5.57
C ALA A 80 6.86 -17.40 6.16
N THR A 81 6.40 -18.32 5.30
CA THR A 81 5.47 -19.41 5.64
C THR A 81 6.14 -20.76 5.92
N THR A 82 7.45 -20.88 5.77
CA THR A 82 8.14 -22.18 5.94
C THR A 82 9.46 -22.14 6.70
N GLU A 83 10.08 -20.97 6.89
CA GLU A 83 11.43 -20.87 7.44
C GLU A 83 11.55 -19.77 8.50
N ASN A 84 12.23 -20.07 9.60
CA ASN A 84 12.72 -19.07 10.55
C ASN A 84 14.16 -18.71 10.17
N GLY A 85 14.33 -17.96 9.09
CA GLY A 85 15.67 -17.57 8.65
C GLY A 85 16.29 -16.45 9.48
N ALA A 86 17.56 -16.13 9.17
CA ALA A 86 18.35 -15.17 9.95
C ALA A 86 17.80 -13.74 9.84
N ILE A 87 17.94 -12.97 10.92
CA ILE A 87 17.65 -11.53 10.93
C ILE A 87 18.73 -10.82 10.12
N ILE A 88 18.29 -10.01 9.14
CA ILE A 88 19.16 -9.25 8.25
C ILE A 88 19.10 -7.76 8.55
N VAL A 89 17.90 -7.22 8.82
CA VAL A 89 17.68 -5.80 9.12
C VAL A 89 16.83 -5.66 10.38
N GLN A 90 17.25 -4.77 11.27
CA GLN A 90 16.40 -4.26 12.35
C GLN A 90 15.57 -3.09 11.86
N LEU A 91 14.24 -3.21 11.89
CA LEU A 91 13.33 -2.12 11.52
C LEU A 91 12.90 -1.31 12.76
N VAL A 92 12.54 -2.03 13.83
CA VAL A 92 12.19 -1.44 15.14
C VAL A 92 13.06 -2.12 16.20
N PRO A 93 14.07 -1.46 16.78
CA PRO A 93 14.98 -2.06 17.76
C PRO A 93 14.34 -2.28 19.12
N GLU A 94 14.87 -3.28 19.84
CA GLU A 94 14.42 -3.72 21.17
C GLU A 94 14.55 -2.64 22.27
N ASP A 95 15.52 -1.72 22.14
CA ASP A 95 15.90 -0.72 23.16
C ASP A 95 15.47 0.73 22.86
N ILE A 96 14.57 0.93 21.89
CA ILE A 96 14.24 2.29 21.44
C ILE A 96 13.35 3.06 22.47
N GLN A 97 13.97 4.01 23.18
CA GLN A 97 13.36 5.29 23.54
C GLN A 97 13.59 6.29 22.39
N LEU A 98 12.76 6.23 21.34
CA LEU A 98 12.64 7.30 20.35
C LEU A 98 11.73 8.38 20.95
N PRO A 99 11.85 9.66 20.55
CA PRO A 99 11.07 10.74 21.14
C PRO A 99 9.55 10.68 20.85
N LEU A 100 9.00 9.55 20.35
CA LEU A 100 7.59 9.49 19.96
C LEU A 100 6.83 8.20 20.28
N LEU A 101 7.38 7.23 21.02
CA LEU A 101 6.62 6.02 21.33
C LEU A 101 6.82 5.60 22.79
N SER A 102 5.72 5.33 23.46
CA SER A 102 5.66 4.62 24.74
C SER A 102 6.50 3.32 24.68
N PRO A 103 6.94 2.76 25.83
CA PRO A 103 7.80 1.56 25.88
C PRO A 103 7.19 0.30 25.24
N THR A 104 5.92 0.35 24.86
CA THR A 104 5.25 -0.54 23.93
C THR A 104 4.34 0.26 23.01
N VAL A 105 4.30 -0.11 21.73
CA VAL A 105 3.41 0.50 20.73
C VAL A 105 2.14 -0.34 20.64
N SER A 106 0.99 0.29 20.85
CA SER A 106 -0.32 -0.32 20.62
C SER A 106 -1.19 0.61 19.76
N GLY A 107 -2.10 0.03 18.97
CA GLY A 107 -2.94 0.75 18.02
C GLY A 107 -2.26 0.89 16.66
N ALA A 108 -2.29 2.09 16.08
CA ALA A 108 -1.65 2.38 14.80
C ALA A 108 -0.28 3.04 15.00
N PHE A 109 0.70 2.65 14.19
CA PHE A 109 2.03 3.23 14.17
C PHE A 109 2.65 3.18 12.77
N SER A 110 3.42 4.21 12.42
CA SER A 110 4.12 4.28 11.14
C SER A 110 5.56 4.72 11.28
N ILE A 111 6.45 4.07 10.54
CA ILE A 111 7.75 4.59 10.10
C ILE A 111 7.50 5.21 8.72
N PRO A 112 7.35 6.55 8.62
CA PRO A 112 6.97 7.17 7.36
C PRO A 112 8.11 7.13 6.34
N ARG A 113 9.36 7.20 6.78
CA ARG A 113 10.57 7.06 5.95
C ARG A 113 11.77 6.68 6.82
N ALA A 114 12.52 5.69 6.38
CA ALA A 114 13.81 5.31 6.94
C ALA A 114 14.69 4.68 5.86
N ALA A 115 15.99 4.52 6.13
CA ALA A 115 16.94 3.96 5.19
C ALA A 115 17.50 2.61 5.67
N ILE A 116 17.79 1.72 4.71
CA ILE A 116 18.60 0.52 4.87
C ILE A 116 19.85 0.71 4.03
N ASP A 117 20.98 0.73 4.72
CA ASP A 117 22.30 0.86 4.11
C ASP A 117 23.19 -0.33 4.44
N ALA A 118 24.43 -0.31 3.95
CA ALA A 118 25.39 -1.37 4.22
C ALA A 118 25.68 -1.58 5.73
N SER A 119 25.48 -0.55 6.57
CA SER A 119 25.65 -0.65 8.03
C SER A 119 24.43 -1.24 8.74
N SER A 120 23.27 -1.21 8.08
CA SER A 120 22.00 -1.76 8.56
C SER A 120 21.94 -3.29 8.41
N LEU A 121 22.74 -3.85 7.50
CA LEU A 121 22.71 -5.26 7.12
C LEU A 121 23.60 -6.12 8.01
N THR A 122 23.04 -7.25 8.47
CA THR A 122 23.79 -8.30 9.15
C THR A 122 23.94 -9.52 8.25
N GLY A 123 25.17 -9.98 8.05
CA GLY A 123 25.46 -11.26 7.39
C GLY A 123 25.28 -11.28 5.87
N MET A 124 25.01 -10.14 5.21
CA MET A 124 25.02 -10.01 3.75
C MET A 124 25.37 -8.59 3.30
N THR A 125 25.79 -8.48 2.04
CA THR A 125 26.02 -7.22 1.33
C THR A 125 24.72 -6.67 0.76
N LEU A 126 24.69 -5.38 0.45
CA LEU A 126 23.53 -4.75 -0.18
C LEU A 126 23.13 -5.40 -1.53
N PRO A 127 24.06 -5.74 -2.44
CA PRO A 127 23.71 -6.47 -3.65
C PRO A 127 23.07 -7.84 -3.37
N GLU A 128 23.53 -8.57 -2.37
CA GLU A 128 22.93 -9.85 -1.96
C GLU A 128 21.53 -9.65 -1.36
N PHE A 129 21.32 -8.58 -0.60
CA PHE A 129 20.02 -8.21 -0.07
C PHE A 129 19.02 -7.92 -1.18
N LEU A 130 19.42 -7.15 -2.19
CA LEU A 130 18.59 -6.84 -3.35
C LEU A 130 18.28 -8.08 -4.18
N ASP A 131 19.26 -8.95 -4.42
CA ASP A 131 19.04 -10.22 -5.11
C ASP A 131 18.06 -11.12 -4.32
N ALA A 132 18.15 -11.14 -2.99
CA ALA A 132 17.20 -11.88 -2.15
C ALA A 132 15.78 -11.29 -2.19
N ALA A 133 15.65 -9.96 -2.25
CA ALA A 133 14.37 -9.27 -2.40
C ALA A 133 13.69 -9.64 -3.74
N ASP A 134 14.47 -9.83 -4.80
CA ASP A 134 13.96 -10.20 -6.14
C ASP A 134 13.71 -11.69 -6.33
N SER A 135 14.51 -12.56 -5.69
CA SER A 135 14.68 -13.94 -6.16
C SER A 135 14.32 -15.06 -5.16
N GLN A 136 13.57 -14.74 -4.09
CA GLN A 136 12.92 -15.66 -3.14
C GLN A 136 13.50 -15.67 -1.72
N GLY A 137 13.44 -14.52 -1.04
CA GLY A 137 12.90 -14.61 0.30
C GLY A 137 13.43 -13.56 1.24
N LEU A 138 12.95 -12.34 1.16
CA LEU A 138 12.96 -11.50 2.35
C LEU A 138 11.55 -11.48 2.92
N TYR A 139 11.41 -11.53 4.23
CA TYR A 139 10.11 -11.35 4.85
C TYR A 139 10.23 -10.48 6.09
N ILE A 140 9.20 -9.67 6.31
CA ILE A 140 9.09 -8.86 7.52
C ILE A 140 8.41 -9.69 8.61
N VAL A 141 8.87 -9.51 9.85
CA VAL A 141 8.25 -10.06 11.06
C VAL A 141 8.02 -8.95 12.06
N LEU A 142 6.85 -8.93 12.69
CA LEU A 142 6.57 -8.12 13.87
C LEU A 142 6.43 -9.02 15.09
N HIS A 143 6.96 -8.55 16.21
CA HIS A 143 7.03 -9.28 17.47
C HIS A 143 6.23 -8.52 18.54
N PRO A 144 4.94 -8.85 18.72
CA PRO A 144 4.19 -8.46 19.90
C PRO A 144 4.83 -9.05 21.18
N ARG A 145 4.66 -8.39 22.32
CA ARG A 145 5.20 -8.86 23.61
C ARG A 145 4.78 -10.29 23.98
N ASN A 146 3.57 -10.68 23.61
CA ASN A 146 3.05 -12.03 23.89
C ASN A 146 3.56 -13.08 22.89
N TYR A 147 4.23 -12.66 21.82
CA TYR A 147 4.81 -13.50 20.77
C TYR A 147 6.24 -13.05 20.45
N PRO A 148 7.19 -13.27 21.37
CA PRO A 148 8.56 -12.77 21.22
C PRO A 148 9.30 -13.39 20.03
N ASP A 149 8.91 -14.61 19.61
CA ASP A 149 9.48 -15.27 18.43
C ASP A 149 8.88 -14.76 17.09
N GLY A 150 7.87 -13.88 17.16
CA GLY A 150 7.17 -13.31 16.01
C GLY A 150 5.73 -13.83 15.90
N ALA A 151 4.84 -13.01 15.35
CA ALA A 151 3.43 -13.41 15.14
C ALA A 151 2.80 -12.89 13.85
N ILE A 152 3.42 -11.92 13.19
CA ILE A 152 2.85 -11.22 12.04
C ILE A 152 3.93 -11.20 10.98
N ARG A 153 3.74 -11.97 9.89
CA ARG A 153 4.74 -12.15 8.84
C ARG A 153 4.22 -11.68 7.49
N GLY A 154 5.10 -11.13 6.67
CA GLY A 154 4.77 -10.72 5.31
C GLY A 154 5.93 -10.99 4.36
N GLN A 155 5.70 -11.72 3.28
CA GLN A 155 6.71 -11.93 2.24
C GLN A 155 6.96 -10.62 1.49
N ILE A 156 8.21 -10.20 1.43
CA ILE A 156 8.65 -9.08 0.58
C ILE A 156 8.79 -9.62 -0.84
N MET A 157 8.14 -8.94 -1.78
CA MET A 157 8.12 -9.30 -3.19
C MET A 157 8.22 -8.05 -4.07
N PRO A 158 8.73 -8.16 -5.31
CA PRO A 158 8.66 -7.09 -6.28
C PRO A 158 7.22 -6.56 -6.42
N ALA A 159 7.06 -5.26 -6.29
CA ALA A 159 5.79 -4.60 -6.54
C ALA A 159 5.65 -4.30 -8.04
N PRO A 160 4.42 -4.34 -8.59
CA PRO A 160 4.16 -3.74 -9.89
C PRO A 160 4.45 -2.22 -9.86
N SER A 161 4.47 -1.62 -11.04
CA SER A 161 4.56 -0.18 -11.21
C SER A 161 3.60 0.56 -10.28
N VAL A 162 4.01 1.74 -9.82
CA VAL A 162 3.20 2.50 -8.87
C VAL A 162 2.16 3.31 -9.62
N ASP A 163 0.89 3.05 -9.32
CA ASP A 163 -0.22 3.85 -9.83
C ASP A 163 -0.62 4.93 -8.82
N PHE A 164 -0.69 6.16 -9.32
CA PHE A 164 -1.21 7.35 -8.66
C PHE A 164 -2.51 7.78 -9.35
N MET A 165 -3.45 8.30 -8.57
CA MET A 165 -4.70 8.83 -9.07
C MET A 165 -5.04 10.17 -8.45
N ALA A 166 -5.80 10.98 -9.19
CA ALA A 166 -6.48 12.16 -8.64
C ALA A 166 -7.85 12.30 -9.30
N ASP A 167 -8.87 12.53 -8.48
CA ASP A 167 -10.19 12.97 -8.93
C ASP A 167 -10.29 14.48 -8.73
N LEU A 168 -10.56 15.20 -9.82
CA LEU A 168 -10.55 16.65 -9.87
C LEU A 168 -11.97 17.22 -9.95
N THR A 169 -12.27 18.16 -9.05
CA THR A 169 -13.53 18.91 -9.03
C THR A 169 -13.25 20.39 -8.77
N GLY A 170 -14.24 21.25 -9.01
CA GLY A 170 -14.18 22.65 -8.64
C GLY A 170 -14.22 22.87 -7.13
N GLU A 171 -14.87 21.97 -6.38
CA GLU A 171 -14.95 22.02 -4.91
C GLU A 171 -13.59 21.85 -4.22
N ASN A 172 -12.67 21.15 -4.87
CA ASN A 172 -11.32 20.90 -4.37
C ASN A 172 -10.35 22.07 -4.61
N GLN A 173 -10.79 23.14 -5.29
CA GLN A 173 -9.94 24.31 -5.53
C GLN A 173 -9.61 25.06 -4.24
N VAL A 174 -8.41 25.62 -4.22
CA VAL A 174 -7.87 26.40 -3.09
C VAL A 174 -7.44 27.77 -3.60
N PRO A 175 -7.73 28.87 -2.88
CA PRO A 175 -8.38 28.92 -1.56
C PRO A 175 -9.91 28.75 -1.61
N ASP A 176 -10.54 29.05 -2.74
CA ASP A 176 -11.99 29.07 -2.89
C ASP A 176 -12.43 28.03 -3.91
N ALA A 177 -13.49 27.29 -3.55
CA ALA A 177 -14.16 26.38 -4.45
C ALA A 177 -14.71 27.14 -5.68
N VAL A 178 -14.67 26.48 -6.83
CA VAL A 178 -15.21 26.98 -8.10
C VAL A 178 -16.49 26.20 -8.43
N ASP A 179 -17.61 26.91 -8.58
CA ASP A 179 -18.90 26.31 -8.93
C ASP A 179 -18.99 26.06 -10.44
N VAL A 180 -18.45 24.92 -10.88
CA VAL A 180 -18.46 24.45 -12.26
C VAL A 180 -18.87 22.98 -12.34
N PRO A 181 -19.54 22.55 -13.43
CA PRO A 181 -19.90 21.15 -13.61
C PRO A 181 -18.71 20.26 -14.03
N SER A 182 -17.56 20.86 -14.33
CA SER A 182 -16.40 20.17 -14.88
C SER A 182 -15.79 19.20 -13.86
N THR A 183 -15.38 18.03 -14.34
CA THR A 183 -14.66 17.03 -13.54
C THR A 183 -13.49 16.46 -14.34
N ALA A 184 -12.47 15.93 -13.69
CA ALA A 184 -11.45 15.14 -14.37
C ALA A 184 -10.95 13.98 -13.50
N ALA A 185 -10.45 12.93 -14.15
CA ALA A 185 -9.72 11.84 -13.51
C ALA A 185 -8.32 11.79 -14.10
N PHE A 186 -7.32 11.79 -13.23
CA PHE A 186 -5.91 11.65 -13.58
C PHE A 186 -5.39 10.31 -13.09
N LYS A 187 -4.59 9.65 -13.92
CA LYS A 187 -3.86 8.44 -13.59
C LYS A 187 -2.40 8.62 -13.99
N MET A 188 -1.48 8.20 -13.15
CA MET A 188 -0.05 8.22 -13.45
C MET A 188 0.60 6.96 -12.93
N THR A 189 1.36 6.31 -13.78
CA THR A 189 2.14 5.14 -13.45
C THR A 189 3.61 5.51 -13.46
N ALA A 190 4.31 5.26 -12.36
CA ALA A 190 5.77 5.43 -12.29
C ALA A 190 6.48 4.10 -12.56
N ASP A 191 7.40 4.11 -13.52
CA ASP A 191 8.34 3.03 -13.81
C ASP A 191 9.76 3.60 -13.95
N GLY A 192 10.65 3.28 -13.00
CA GLY A 192 11.99 3.86 -13.01
C GLY A 192 11.95 5.38 -12.83
N GLU A 193 12.51 6.09 -13.81
CA GLU A 193 12.52 7.55 -13.89
C GLU A 193 11.45 8.09 -14.86
N GLU A 194 10.68 7.20 -15.49
CA GLU A 194 9.63 7.55 -16.44
C GLU A 194 8.25 7.47 -15.77
N PHE A 195 7.44 8.48 -16.04
CA PHE A 195 6.08 8.61 -15.54
C PHE A 195 5.14 8.66 -16.73
N SER A 196 4.37 7.60 -16.91
CA SER A 196 3.29 7.55 -17.92
C SER A 196 2.00 8.03 -17.29
N TRP A 197 1.22 8.85 -17.97
CA TRP A 197 0.00 9.41 -17.40
C TRP A 197 -1.13 9.53 -18.40
N GLU A 198 -2.36 9.56 -17.87
CA GLU A 198 -3.60 9.81 -18.57
C GLU A 198 -4.45 10.81 -17.78
N LEU A 199 -5.03 11.80 -18.46
CA LEU A 199 -5.95 12.79 -17.91
C LEU A 199 -7.24 12.76 -18.73
N THR A 200 -8.34 12.34 -18.11
CA THR A 200 -9.67 12.35 -18.73
C THR A 200 -10.51 13.46 -18.11
N ILE A 201 -10.99 14.38 -18.94
CA ILE A 201 -11.70 15.60 -18.54
C ILE A 201 -13.14 15.54 -19.07
N SER A 202 -14.09 15.99 -18.27
CA SER A 202 -15.50 16.14 -18.64
C SER A 202 -15.98 17.58 -18.49
N ASP A 203 -16.70 18.07 -19.49
CA ASP A 203 -17.43 19.33 -19.49
C ASP A 203 -16.62 20.56 -19.04
N ILE A 204 -15.36 20.68 -19.49
CA ILE A 204 -14.53 21.87 -19.21
C ILE A 204 -14.78 22.98 -20.22
N ALA A 205 -14.76 24.23 -19.77
CA ALA A 205 -14.85 25.40 -20.64
C ALA A 205 -13.46 26.04 -20.81
N ASN A 206 -13.04 26.23 -22.05
CA ASN A 206 -11.83 26.95 -22.46
C ASN A 206 -10.56 26.56 -21.67
N LEU A 207 -10.27 25.26 -21.56
CA LEU A 207 -9.05 24.72 -20.97
C LEU A 207 -7.82 25.34 -21.64
N THR A 208 -6.89 25.82 -20.82
CA THR A 208 -5.65 26.45 -21.28
C THR A 208 -4.40 25.66 -20.94
N MET A 209 -4.41 24.88 -19.86
CA MET A 209 -3.28 24.07 -19.41
C MET A 209 -3.67 23.13 -18.28
N ALA A 210 -2.87 22.10 -18.07
CA ALA A 210 -2.93 21.20 -16.92
C ALA A 210 -1.53 20.93 -16.38
N HIS A 211 -1.39 20.91 -15.06
CA HIS A 211 -0.12 20.75 -14.36
C HIS A 211 -0.23 19.80 -13.17
N ILE A 212 0.90 19.24 -12.77
CA ILE A 212 1.12 18.74 -11.41
C ILE A 212 1.81 19.86 -10.62
N HIS A 213 1.29 20.18 -9.44
CA HIS A 213 1.84 21.16 -8.52
C HIS A 213 2.29 20.50 -7.22
N VAL A 214 3.23 21.15 -6.52
CA VAL A 214 3.53 20.86 -5.11
C VAL A 214 2.49 21.57 -4.23
N GLY A 215 1.88 20.86 -3.27
CA GLY A 215 0.97 21.42 -2.27
C GLY A 215 -0.04 20.42 -1.69
N ASN A 216 -0.26 20.48 -0.37
CA ASN A 216 -1.33 19.70 0.27
C ASN A 216 -2.73 20.20 -0.07
N ASP A 217 -3.75 19.44 0.33
CA ASP A 217 -5.16 19.72 0.08
C ASP A 217 -5.64 21.13 0.50
N THR A 218 -4.90 21.83 1.36
CA THR A 218 -5.21 23.18 1.84
C THR A 218 -4.29 24.29 1.31
N THR A 219 -3.21 23.97 0.59
CA THR A 219 -2.20 24.96 0.16
C THR A 219 -1.80 24.81 -1.31
N ASN A 220 -1.80 25.92 -2.05
CA ASN A 220 -1.22 25.98 -3.39
C ASN A 220 0.32 26.09 -3.33
N GLY A 221 0.99 25.63 -4.37
CA GLY A 221 2.43 25.77 -4.52
C GLY A 221 2.91 25.77 -5.98
N PRO A 222 4.24 25.74 -6.19
CA PRO A 222 4.83 25.85 -7.53
C PRO A 222 4.44 24.68 -8.43
N VAL A 223 4.55 24.89 -9.74
CA VAL A 223 4.39 23.83 -10.74
C VAL A 223 5.56 22.85 -10.57
N ALA A 224 5.26 21.56 -10.44
CA ALA A 224 6.23 20.48 -10.46
C ALA A 224 6.44 19.96 -11.90
N VAL A 225 5.34 19.77 -12.65
CA VAL A 225 5.38 19.21 -14.01
C VAL A 225 4.31 19.89 -14.87
N ILE A 226 4.65 20.21 -16.12
CA ILE A 226 3.68 20.62 -17.13
C ILE A 226 3.14 19.39 -17.86
N LEU A 227 1.83 19.16 -17.80
CA LEU A 227 1.19 18.00 -18.44
C LEU A 227 0.61 18.36 -19.81
N VAL A 228 -0.17 19.44 -19.88
CA VAL A 228 -0.85 19.89 -21.11
C VAL A 228 -0.38 21.31 -21.42
N PRO A 229 0.74 21.49 -22.16
CA PRO A 229 1.24 22.80 -22.56
C PRO A 229 0.46 23.38 -23.75
N VAL A 230 0.42 24.71 -23.82
CA VAL A 230 0.03 25.43 -25.05
C VAL A 230 1.15 25.28 -26.08
N ASN A 231 0.82 24.90 -27.32
CA ASN A 231 1.74 24.67 -28.45
C ASN A 231 2.78 23.53 -28.26
N GLY A 232 2.63 22.62 -27.31
CA GLY A 232 3.53 21.46 -27.16
C GLY A 232 2.90 20.17 -27.71
N THR A 233 3.63 19.30 -28.40
CA THR A 233 3.12 18.07 -29.03
C THR A 233 2.99 16.89 -28.08
N MET A 234 1.97 16.04 -28.27
CA MET A 234 1.84 14.75 -27.57
C MET A 234 3.06 13.84 -27.81
N THR A 235 3.35 12.90 -26.90
CA THR A 235 4.49 11.96 -27.02
C THR A 235 4.42 11.10 -28.29
N ASP A 236 3.22 10.83 -28.82
CA ASP A 236 3.01 10.10 -30.07
C ASP A 236 3.13 10.97 -31.34
N GLY A 237 3.45 12.26 -31.18
CA GLY A 237 3.57 13.22 -32.26
C GLY A 237 2.24 13.68 -32.86
N SER A 238 1.09 13.33 -32.25
CA SER A 238 -0.18 13.99 -32.55
C SER A 238 -0.13 15.47 -32.10
N LEU A 239 -1.10 16.25 -32.60
CA LEU A 239 -1.22 17.72 -32.51
C LEU A 239 -0.69 18.32 -31.19
N PRO A 240 -0.29 19.60 -31.17
CA PRO A 240 0.00 20.21 -29.89
C PRO A 240 -1.19 20.03 -28.94
N MET A 241 -0.92 19.64 -27.70
CA MET A 241 -1.92 19.25 -26.71
C MET A 241 -3.00 20.33 -26.58
N LEU A 242 -2.62 21.61 -26.70
CA LEU A 242 -3.54 22.72 -26.95
C LEU A 242 -2.94 23.73 -27.95
N GLU A 243 -3.60 24.07 -29.07
CA GLU A 243 -3.25 25.24 -29.92
C GLU A 243 -3.98 26.51 -29.47
N THR A 244 -5.22 26.34 -29.02
CA THR A 244 -6.11 27.39 -28.53
C THR A 244 -6.88 26.83 -27.35
N PRO A 245 -7.48 27.69 -26.50
CA PRO A 245 -8.36 27.20 -25.44
C PRO A 245 -9.46 26.28 -25.99
N GLU A 246 -9.65 25.12 -25.38
CA GLU A 246 -10.58 24.08 -25.85
C GLU A 246 -11.68 23.82 -24.82
N SER A 247 -12.89 23.49 -25.28
CA SER A 247 -14.02 23.17 -24.40
C SER A 247 -14.59 21.81 -24.72
N GLY A 248 -15.15 21.13 -23.71
CA GLY A 248 -15.83 19.85 -23.84
C GLY A 248 -15.20 18.76 -22.98
N SER A 249 -15.36 17.51 -23.41
CA SER A 249 -14.77 16.33 -22.76
C SER A 249 -13.67 15.78 -23.65
N MET A 250 -12.51 15.50 -23.05
CA MET A 250 -11.27 15.21 -23.76
C MET A 250 -10.37 14.32 -22.93
N THR A 251 -9.46 13.60 -23.60
CA THR A 251 -8.46 12.77 -22.94
C THR A 251 -7.08 13.13 -23.47
N TYR A 252 -6.15 13.33 -22.54
CA TYR A 252 -4.73 13.53 -22.81
C TYR A 252 -3.92 12.42 -22.17
N SER A 253 -2.79 12.10 -22.76
CA SER A 253 -1.82 11.17 -22.19
C SER A 253 -0.43 11.56 -22.62
N GLY A 254 0.56 11.13 -21.85
CA GLY A 254 1.94 11.45 -22.14
C GLY A 254 2.89 10.74 -21.21
N THR A 255 4.16 11.06 -21.40
CA THR A 255 5.23 10.66 -20.48
C THR A 255 6.03 11.89 -20.07
N PHE A 256 6.57 11.87 -18.86
CA PHE A 256 7.61 12.78 -18.44
C PHE A 256 8.67 12.03 -17.66
N THR A 257 9.85 12.62 -17.54
CA THR A 257 10.95 12.11 -16.74
C THR A 257 11.30 13.09 -15.64
N THR A 258 12.19 12.68 -14.75
CA THR A 258 12.73 13.58 -13.72
C THR A 258 13.45 14.81 -14.30
N ALA A 259 13.87 14.77 -15.58
CA ALA A 259 14.44 15.92 -16.28
C ALA A 259 13.40 17.02 -16.62
N ASP A 260 12.11 16.69 -16.60
CA ASP A 260 11.01 17.62 -16.88
C ASP A 260 10.48 18.31 -15.61
N LEU A 261 11.03 17.95 -14.44
CA LEU A 261 10.68 18.55 -13.15
C LEU A 261 11.10 20.01 -13.09
N GLN A 262 10.20 20.83 -12.54
CA GLN A 262 10.44 22.24 -12.25
C GLN A 262 10.68 22.43 -10.76
N ASP A 263 11.79 23.11 -10.43
CA ASP A 263 12.15 23.52 -9.07
C ASP A 263 12.14 22.38 -8.02
N LEU A 264 12.34 21.14 -8.47
CA LEU A 264 12.46 19.94 -7.64
C LEU A 264 13.61 19.08 -8.15
N THR A 265 14.37 18.49 -7.23
CA THR A 265 15.31 17.42 -7.59
C THR A 265 14.55 16.11 -7.87
N PRO A 266 15.11 15.23 -8.72
CA PRO A 266 14.57 13.88 -8.92
C PRO A 266 14.30 13.14 -7.60
N ASP A 267 15.21 13.25 -6.63
CA ASP A 267 15.09 12.58 -5.34
C ASP A 267 14.00 13.18 -4.46
N GLU A 268 13.83 14.50 -4.43
CA GLU A 268 12.72 15.15 -3.71
C GLU A 268 11.37 14.71 -4.28
N PHE A 269 11.20 14.80 -5.61
CA PHE A 269 9.96 14.39 -6.26
C PHE A 269 9.61 12.92 -5.99
N ARG A 270 10.61 12.04 -6.06
CA ARG A 270 10.44 10.61 -5.78
C ARG A 270 10.15 10.36 -4.32
N ALA A 271 10.87 10.99 -3.41
CA ALA A 271 10.66 10.83 -1.98
C ALA A 271 9.25 11.29 -1.59
N ASP A 272 8.78 12.42 -2.10
CA ASP A 272 7.45 12.95 -1.79
C ASP A 272 6.31 12.14 -2.42
N LEU A 273 6.54 11.56 -3.60
CA LEU A 273 5.61 10.57 -4.13
C LEU A 273 5.56 9.32 -3.24
N ARG A 274 6.71 8.77 -2.84
CA ARG A 274 6.87 7.49 -2.09
C ARG A 274 6.45 7.54 -0.63
N PHE A 275 6.73 8.66 0.02
CA PHE A 275 6.57 8.87 1.43
C PHE A 275 5.69 10.09 1.56
N GLU A 276 4.48 9.93 2.09
CA GLU A 276 3.57 11.04 2.38
C GLU A 276 4.21 11.97 3.43
N SER A 277 5.13 12.82 2.96
CA SER A 277 6.02 13.65 3.76
C SER A 277 5.40 15.00 4.14
N GLY A 278 4.13 15.22 3.76
CA GLY A 278 3.44 16.51 3.87
C GLY A 278 3.68 17.45 2.70
N MET A 279 4.47 17.05 1.69
CA MET A 279 4.59 17.70 0.38
C MET A 279 3.71 16.96 -0.62
N ASN A 280 2.38 17.05 -0.46
CA ASN A 280 1.49 16.32 -1.36
C ASN A 280 1.49 16.98 -2.74
N PHE A 281 1.33 16.20 -3.80
CA PHE A 281 1.16 16.74 -5.15
C PHE A 281 -0.33 16.88 -5.48
N TYR A 282 -0.66 17.79 -6.38
CA TYR A 282 -2.01 17.90 -6.91
C TYR A 282 -2.01 18.19 -8.40
N VAL A 283 -3.02 17.67 -9.08
CA VAL A 283 -3.29 18.01 -10.47
C VAL A 283 -4.22 19.21 -10.49
N ASN A 284 -3.89 20.19 -11.33
CA ASN A 284 -4.69 21.39 -11.51
C ASN A 284 -4.90 21.66 -12.99
N LEU A 285 -6.14 21.96 -13.37
CA LEU A 285 -6.50 22.39 -14.71
C LEU A 285 -6.84 23.87 -14.65
N HIS A 286 -6.52 24.59 -15.71
CA HIS A 286 -6.74 26.04 -15.82
C HIS A 286 -7.60 26.34 -17.04
N SER A 287 -8.41 27.38 -16.96
CA SER A 287 -9.19 27.88 -18.10
C SER A 287 -8.96 29.37 -18.32
N THR A 288 -9.48 29.90 -19.43
CA THR A 288 -9.43 31.35 -19.69
C THR A 288 -10.15 32.16 -18.61
N GLU A 289 -11.20 31.60 -18.01
CA GLU A 289 -11.98 32.25 -16.94
C GLU A 289 -11.30 32.11 -15.58
N TYR A 290 -10.71 30.93 -15.33
CA TYR A 290 -10.02 30.61 -14.08
C TYR A 290 -8.53 30.32 -14.36
N PRO A 291 -7.72 31.35 -14.64
CA PRO A 291 -6.31 31.17 -14.98
C PRO A 291 -5.47 30.67 -13.79
N ALA A 292 -5.94 30.85 -12.56
CA ALA A 292 -5.30 30.32 -11.36
C ALA A 292 -5.68 28.86 -11.04
N GLY A 293 -6.67 28.30 -11.75
CA GLY A 293 -7.17 26.93 -11.56
C GLY A 293 -8.70 26.85 -11.59
N VAL A 294 -9.25 25.95 -12.40
CA VAL A 294 -10.70 25.68 -12.51
C VAL A 294 -11.11 24.42 -11.75
N ILE A 295 -10.36 23.31 -11.87
CA ILE A 295 -10.58 22.06 -11.11
C ILE A 295 -9.26 21.46 -10.59
N ARG A 296 -9.31 20.84 -9.41
CA ARG A 296 -8.14 20.38 -8.65
C ARG A 296 -8.38 19.02 -8.00
N GLY A 297 -7.32 18.22 -7.83
CA GLY A 297 -7.37 16.95 -7.11
C GLY A 297 -6.01 16.54 -6.59
N GLN A 298 -5.94 16.02 -5.36
CA GLN A 298 -4.69 15.52 -4.78
C GLN A 298 -4.28 14.22 -5.45
N LEU A 299 -2.97 14.07 -5.72
CA LEU A 299 -2.39 12.79 -6.08
C LEU A 299 -2.43 11.86 -4.87
N THR A 300 -2.95 10.66 -5.06
CA THR A 300 -3.06 9.60 -4.05
C THR A 300 -2.59 8.28 -4.64
N TRP A 301 -2.14 7.36 -3.79
CA TRP A 301 -1.74 6.03 -4.22
C TRP A 301 -2.96 5.16 -4.49
N MET A 302 -2.94 4.44 -5.61
CA MET A 302 -4.04 3.52 -5.96
C MET A 302 -4.19 2.37 -4.93
N ASN A 303 -3.10 1.98 -4.28
CA ASN A 303 -3.14 0.93 -3.25
C ASN A 303 -3.70 1.39 -1.91
N ASP A 304 -3.68 2.70 -1.58
CA ASP A 304 -4.33 3.19 -0.36
C ASP A 304 -5.86 3.15 -0.46
N MET A 305 -6.41 3.13 -1.68
CA MET A 305 -7.83 2.86 -1.90
C MET A 305 -8.19 1.36 -1.88
N ALA A 306 -7.21 0.47 -2.10
CA ALA A 306 -7.39 -0.98 -2.15
C ALA A 306 -7.14 -1.69 -0.81
N MET A 307 -6.76 -0.97 0.25
CA MET A 307 -6.58 -1.50 1.61
C MET A 307 -7.87 -1.52 2.44
N ALA A 308 -9.05 -1.42 1.81
CA ALA A 308 -10.23 -2.05 2.38
C ALA A 308 -9.98 -3.57 2.35
N PRO A 309 -10.00 -4.28 3.50
CA PRO A 309 -9.56 -5.66 3.56
C PRO A 309 -10.33 -6.49 2.54
N ALA A 310 -9.60 -7.17 1.66
CA ALA A 310 -10.19 -8.21 0.82
C ALA A 310 -10.88 -9.20 1.76
N GLU A 311 -12.21 -9.29 1.70
CA GLU A 311 -12.92 -10.31 2.44
C GLU A 311 -12.30 -11.67 2.10
N ALA A 312 -11.83 -12.36 3.14
CA ALA A 312 -11.23 -13.67 3.02
C ALA A 312 -12.13 -14.56 2.13
N PRO A 313 -11.57 -15.36 1.21
CA PRO A 313 -12.38 -16.23 0.39
C PRO A 313 -13.20 -17.12 1.31
N MET A 314 -14.53 -16.95 1.26
CA MET A 314 -15.48 -17.73 2.02
C MET A 314 -15.11 -19.22 1.90
N ALA A 315 -14.77 -19.83 3.03
CA ALA A 315 -14.59 -21.26 3.12
C ALA A 315 -15.83 -21.93 2.52
N ALA A 316 -15.64 -22.77 1.50
CA ALA A 316 -16.72 -23.50 0.86
C ALA A 316 -17.50 -24.28 1.92
N GLU A 317 -18.76 -23.90 2.14
CA GLU A 317 -19.69 -24.67 2.95
C GLU A 317 -19.81 -26.07 2.34
N ALA A 318 -19.37 -27.08 3.09
CA ALA A 318 -19.69 -28.45 2.78
C ALA A 318 -21.21 -28.61 2.87
N GLN A 319 -21.87 -28.65 1.70
CA GLN A 319 -23.28 -29.01 1.62
C GLN A 319 -23.47 -30.39 2.25
N GLY A 320 -24.22 -30.43 3.34
CA GLY A 320 -24.75 -31.64 3.94
C GLY A 320 -25.62 -32.36 2.91
N GLY A 321 -25.11 -33.48 2.41
CA GLY A 321 -25.89 -34.43 1.62
C GLY A 321 -26.69 -35.33 2.55
N ASP A 322 -28.00 -35.12 2.55
CA ASP A 322 -29.00 -36.04 3.09
C ASP A 322 -28.79 -37.47 2.53
N ILE A 323 -28.63 -38.44 3.43
CA ILE A 323 -28.96 -39.84 3.13
C ILE A 323 -29.94 -40.37 4.18
N ALA A 324 -31.23 -40.19 3.91
CA ALA A 324 -32.28 -40.96 4.54
C ALA A 324 -32.65 -42.18 3.69
N ALA A 325 -32.78 -43.31 4.40
CA ALA A 325 -33.50 -44.55 4.06
C ALA A 325 -32.79 -45.63 3.23
N ALA A 326 -32.36 -46.68 3.94
CA ALA A 326 -32.75 -48.05 3.60
C ALA A 326 -32.91 -48.87 4.89
N ILE A 327 -33.99 -49.64 4.91
CA ILE A 327 -34.61 -50.36 6.01
C ILE A 327 -33.97 -51.77 6.05
N GLU A 328 -33.67 -52.30 7.25
CA GLU A 328 -34.03 -53.67 7.67
C GLU A 328 -33.43 -54.01 9.05
N ALA A 329 -34.30 -54.40 9.97
CA ALA A 329 -33.98 -55.21 11.17
C ALA A 329 -34.47 -56.64 10.88
N PRO A 330 -33.93 -57.71 11.51
CA PRO A 330 -34.34 -57.97 12.89
C PRO A 330 -33.36 -58.75 13.82
N ALA A 331 -33.72 -58.67 15.11
CA ALA A 331 -33.65 -59.70 16.16
C ALA A 331 -32.31 -60.06 16.86
N GLY A 332 -32.31 -59.85 18.18
CA GLY A 332 -31.45 -60.58 19.13
C GLY A 332 -31.15 -59.83 20.43
N ALA A 333 -31.99 -59.98 21.45
CA ALA A 333 -31.65 -59.72 22.87
C ALA A 333 -31.30 -61.06 23.56
N PRO A 334 -30.90 -61.15 24.86
CA PRO A 334 -30.58 -60.09 25.84
C PRO A 334 -29.28 -60.35 26.68
N GLY A 335 -28.90 -59.42 27.57
CA GLY A 335 -28.13 -59.77 28.78
C GLY A 335 -27.24 -58.70 29.42
N SER A 336 -27.71 -58.14 30.56
CA SER A 336 -26.99 -57.71 31.80
C SER A 336 -25.74 -56.82 31.69
N SER A 337 -25.49 -55.77 32.49
CA SER A 337 -25.88 -55.45 33.86
C SER A 337 -25.45 -54.02 34.25
N ALA A 338 -26.27 -53.42 35.11
CA ALA A 338 -26.05 -52.33 36.08
C ALA A 338 -24.69 -51.59 36.14
N THR A 339 -24.75 -50.25 36.20
CA THR A 339 -24.81 -49.53 37.49
C THR A 339 -25.17 -48.05 37.31
N THR A 340 -25.90 -47.56 38.30
CA THR A 340 -26.59 -46.28 38.43
C THR A 340 -25.71 -45.20 39.06
N ALA A 341 -25.81 -43.96 38.58
CA ALA A 341 -25.83 -42.75 39.43
C ALA A 341 -26.40 -41.56 38.64
N SER A 342 -27.72 -41.38 38.76
CA SER A 342 -28.46 -40.13 38.63
C SER A 342 -28.00 -39.12 39.72
N PHE A 343 -28.02 -37.80 39.54
CA PHE A 343 -29.23 -36.97 39.41
C PHE A 343 -28.88 -35.55 38.93
N ASN A 344 -29.64 -35.10 37.91
CA ASN A 344 -30.28 -33.80 37.66
C ASN A 344 -29.56 -32.46 37.84
N ALA A 345 -29.90 -31.37 37.13
CA ALA A 345 -30.64 -31.03 35.90
C ALA A 345 -31.11 -29.56 36.07
N ALA A 346 -31.46 -28.94 34.93
CA ALA A 346 -32.15 -27.65 34.71
C ALA A 346 -31.23 -26.42 34.82
N VAL A 347 -30.92 -25.65 33.76
CA VAL A 347 -31.69 -25.11 32.60
C VAL A 347 -32.88 -24.24 32.99
N MET A 348 -32.73 -22.92 32.75
CA MET A 348 -33.72 -21.96 32.21
C MET A 348 -32.99 -20.60 32.12
N LEU A 349 -32.64 -20.05 30.96
CA LEU A 349 -33.48 -19.34 29.98
C LEU A 349 -34.28 -18.17 30.58
N ALA A 350 -33.90 -16.93 30.25
CA ALA A 350 -34.83 -15.86 29.91
C ALA A 350 -34.08 -14.68 29.27
N ALA A 351 -34.46 -14.38 28.03
CA ALA A 351 -34.17 -13.14 27.33
C ALA A 351 -35.23 -12.07 27.68
N ALA A 352 -34.92 -10.84 27.26
CA ALA A 352 -35.85 -9.76 26.88
C ALA A 352 -36.19 -8.65 27.91
N VAL A 353 -35.74 -7.44 27.56
CA VAL A 353 -36.57 -6.27 27.17
C VAL A 353 -36.66 -5.03 28.09
N MET A 354 -36.40 -3.90 27.41
CA MET A 354 -36.89 -2.51 27.53
C MET A 354 -36.34 -1.52 28.58
N ALA A 355 -35.64 -0.53 28.03
CA ALA A 355 -36.01 0.89 27.89
C ALA A 355 -36.31 1.78 29.12
N ALA A 356 -35.59 2.92 29.10
CA ALA A 356 -35.98 4.28 29.49
C ALA A 356 -36.19 4.61 30.98
N LEU A 357 -35.41 5.54 31.54
CA LEU A 357 -35.67 7.00 31.60
C LEU A 357 -34.88 7.67 32.76
N MET A 358 -34.36 8.88 32.52
CA MET A 358 -33.96 9.95 33.46
C MET A 358 -32.78 9.76 34.43
N LEU A 359 -31.66 10.40 34.13
CA LEU A 359 -31.25 11.70 34.71
C LEU A 359 -30.12 12.32 33.90
#